data_AF-A0A7J9D106-F1
#
_entry.id   AF-A0A7J9D106-F1
#
_cell.length_a   1.000
_cell.length_b   1.000
_cell.length_c   1.000
_cell.angle_alpha   90.00
_cell.angle_beta   90.00
_cell.angle_gamma   90.00
#
_symmetry.space_group_name_H-M   'P 1'
#
loop_
_entity.id
_entity.type
_entity.pdbx_description
1 polymer ?
#
loop_
_entity_poly.entity_id
_entity_poly.type
_entity_poly.pdbx_seq_one_letter_code
_entity_poly.pdbx_strand_id
1 'polypeptide(L)' 'MLKLAELLALASLKVTFLNSKYNHECLVCHIYILSHFTQYPGFKFETIPDGLPQDHPLVVHAIGDMFESLELINHLRIVS' A
#
# COMPACT_ATOMS: atom_id res chain seq x y z
N MET A 1 -3.84 3.72 7.99
CA MET A 1 -5.05 2.92 8.30
C MET A 1 -4.75 1.51 8.83
N LEU A 2 -3.70 0.82 8.37
CA LEU A 2 -3.39 -0.56 8.79
C LEU A 2 -3.22 -0.74 10.32
N LYS A 3 -2.49 0.17 10.98
CA LYS A 3 -2.25 0.12 12.43
C LYS A 3 -3.53 0.26 13.27
N LEU A 4 -4.49 1.04 12.80
CA LEU A 4 -5.80 1.11 13.45
C LEU A 4 -6.54 -0.22 13.34
N ALA A 5 -6.53 -0.83 12.16
CA ALA A 5 -7.16 -2.12 11.92
C ALA A 5 -6.55 -3.23 12.80
N GLU A 6 -5.24 -3.19 13.02
CA GLU A 6 -4.52 -4.06 13.95
C GLU A 6 -4.99 -3.87 15.41
N LEU A 7 -5.09 -2.62 15.88
CA LEU A 7 -5.60 -2.33 17.24
C LEU A 7 -7.03 -2.82 17.44
N LEU A 8 -7.90 -2.67 16.43
CA LEU A 8 -9.27 -3.16 16.48
C LEU A 8 -9.33 -4.70 16.52
N ALA A 9 -8.47 -5.38 15.74
CA ALA A 9 -8.36 -6.83 15.76
C ALA A 9 -7.83 -7.35 17.11
N LEU A 10 -6.87 -6.64 17.73
CA LEU A 10 -6.39 -6.93 19.09
C LEU A 10 -7.50 -6.77 20.14
N ALA A 11 -8.41 -5.83 19.94
CA ALA A 11 -9.62 -5.67 20.75
C ALA A 11 -10.69 -6.75 20.46
N SER A 12 -10.36 -7.80 19.71
CA SER A 12 -11.27 -8.90 19.32
C SER A 12 -12.47 -8.48 18.47
N LEU A 13 -12.39 -7.32 17.81
CA LEU A 13 -13.40 -6.89 16.85
C LEU A 13 -13.19 -7.62 15.51
N LYS A 14 -14.30 -7.95 14.85
CA LYS A 14 -14.26 -8.43 13.47
C LYS A 14 -13.94 -7.27 12.54
N VAL A 15 -12.83 -7.36 11.82
CA VAL A 15 -12.33 -6.30 10.96
C VAL A 15 -12.21 -6.84 9.55
N THR A 16 -12.79 -6.13 8.58
CA THR A 16 -12.52 -6.36 7.15
C THR A 16 -11.83 -5.13 6.61
N PHE A 17 -10.56 -5.28 6.26
CA PHE A 17 -9.76 -4.22 5.66
C PHE A 17 -9.87 -4.32 4.14
N LEU A 18 -10.75 -3.51 3.57
CA LEU A 18 -11.03 -3.49 2.13
C LEU A 18 -10.18 -2.43 1.44
N ASN A 19 -9.40 -2.84 0.44
CA ASN A 19 -8.54 -1.95 -0.34
C ASN A 19 -8.89 -1.98 -1.83
N SER A 20 -8.43 -0.97 -2.57
CA SER A 20 -8.31 -1.13 -4.01
C SER A 20 -7.32 -2.27 -4.35
N LYS A 21 -7.50 -2.90 -5.51
CA LYS A 21 -6.57 -3.93 -5.99
C LYS A 21 -5.12 -3.41 -6.03
N TYR A 22 -4.91 -2.19 -6.54
CA TYR A 22 -3.60 -1.55 -6.57
C TYR A 22 -2.99 -1.38 -5.17
N ASN A 23 -3.72 -0.77 -4.22
CA ASN A 23 -3.21 -0.54 -2.87
C ASN A 23 -2.90 -1.87 -2.16
N HIS A 24 -3.71 -2.90 -2.41
CA HIS A 24 -3.44 -4.23 -1.89
C HIS A 24 -2.14 -4.80 -2.44
N GLU A 25 -1.92 -4.77 -3.75
CA GLU A 25 -0.68 -5.24 -4.39
C GLU A 25 0.54 -4.47 -3.85
N CYS A 26 0.46 -3.14 -3.75
CA CYS A 26 1.54 -2.35 -3.16
C CYS A 26 1.87 -2.78 -1.72
N LEU A 27 0.84 -3.02 -0.88
CA LEU A 27 1.02 -3.42 0.51
C LEU A 27 1.60 -4.83 0.64
N VAL A 28 1.17 -5.77 -0.20
CA VAL A 28 1.65 -7.15 -0.21
C VAL A 28 3.09 -7.23 -0.71
N CYS A 29 3.46 -6.44 -1.73
CA CYS A 29 4.81 -6.43 -2.29
C CYS A 29 5.86 -5.85 -1.34
N HIS A 30 5.50 -4.87 -0.51
CA HIS A 30 6.48 -4.14 0.32
C HIS A 30 6.48 -4.57 1.79
N ILE A 31 5.44 -5.27 2.25
CA ILE A 31 5.28 -5.58 3.67
C ILE A 31 4.72 -7.00 3.82
N TYR A 32 5.33 -7.80 4.72
CA TYR A 32 4.86 -9.15 5.11
C TYR A 32 3.53 -9.11 5.91
N ILE A 33 2.53 -8.35 5.45
CA ILE A 33 1.30 -8.11 6.20
C ILE A 33 0.40 -9.33 6.21
N LEU A 34 0.39 -10.12 5.13
CA LEU A 34 -0.55 -11.24 5.01
C LEU A 34 -0.29 -12.26 6.13
N SER A 35 0.98 -12.65 6.33
CA SER A 35 1.39 -13.51 7.43
C SER A 35 1.25 -12.85 8.80
N HIS A 36 1.39 -11.53 8.89
CA HIS A 36 1.19 -10.82 10.16
C HIS A 36 -0.28 -10.88 10.59
N PHE A 37 -1.23 -10.71 9.67
CA PHE A 37 -2.65 -10.65 10.00
C PHE A 37 -3.33 -12.02 10.09
N THR A 38 -2.71 -13.11 9.62
CA THR A 38 -3.25 -14.48 9.77
C THR A 38 -3.40 -14.92 11.22
N GLN A 39 -2.70 -14.28 12.16
CA GLN A 39 -2.84 -14.57 13.60
C GLN A 39 -4.13 -14.04 14.22
N TYR A 40 -4.88 -13.18 13.51
CA TYR A 40 -6.13 -12.61 13.98
C TYR A 40 -7.32 -13.28 13.27
N PRO A 41 -8.01 -14.25 13.90
CA PRO A 41 -9.07 -15.04 13.24
C PRO A 41 -10.30 -14.20 12.81
N GLY A 42 -10.47 -13.00 13.37
CA GLY A 42 -11.53 -12.06 13.00
C GLY A 42 -11.14 -11.04 11.92
N PHE A 43 -9.91 -11.10 11.40
CA PHE A 43 -9.40 -10.15 10.42
C PHE A 43 -9.51 -10.70 9.00
N LYS A 44 -10.05 -9.90 8.09
CA LYS A 44 -10.11 -10.19 6.66
C LYS A 44 -9.41 -9.08 5.88
N PHE A 45 -8.63 -9.47 4.88
CA PHE A 45 -7.90 -8.55 4.02
C PHE A 45 -8.38 -8.75 2.58
N GLU A 46 -9.19 -7.82 2.08
CA GLU A 46 -9.98 -8.00 0.86
C GLU A 46 -9.68 -6.90 -0.16
N THR A 47 -10.06 -7.15 -1.42
CA THR A 47 -9.88 -6.19 -2.52
C THR A 47 -11.19 -5.83 -3.21
N ILE A 48 -11.24 -4.61 -3.73
CA ILE A 48 -12.29 -4.11 -4.63
C ILE A 48 -11.62 -3.36 -5.79
N PRO A 49 -12.21 -3.30 -6.99
CA PRO A 49 -11.76 -2.36 -8.02
C PRO A 49 -11.89 -0.91 -7.52
N ASP A 50 -10.92 -0.05 -7.84
CA ASP A 50 -10.98 1.39 -7.55
C ASP A 50 -11.82 2.18 -8.55
N GLY A 51 -12.28 1.53 -9.62
CA GLY A 51 -13.07 2.17 -10.68
C GLY A 51 -12.25 3.07 -11.59
N LEU A 52 -10.91 3.02 -11.50
CA LEU A 52 -10.02 3.81 -12.34
C LEU A 52 -9.67 3.05 -13.63
N PRO A 53 -9.43 3.77 -14.75
CA PRO A 53 -8.92 3.16 -15.97
C PRO A 53 -7.55 2.51 -15.71
N GLN A 54 -7.30 1.36 -16.34
CA GLN A 54 -6.04 0.62 -16.18
C GLN A 54 -4.80 1.44 -16.58
N ASP A 55 -4.95 2.36 -17.52
CA ASP A 55 -3.87 3.22 -18.03
C ASP A 55 -3.76 4.58 -17.33
N HIS A 56 -4.53 4.80 -16.25
CA HIS A 56 -4.42 6.06 -15.51
C HIS A 56 -3.16 6.02 -14.63
N PRO A 57 -2.18 6.93 -14.81
CA PRO A 57 -1.06 7.03 -13.89
C PRO A 57 -1.61 7.42 -12.53
N LEU A 58 -1.75 6.43 -11.64
CA LEU A 58 -2.18 6.66 -10.27
C LEU A 58 -1.25 7.70 -9.66
N VAL A 59 -1.81 8.65 -8.91
CA VAL A 59 -1.08 9.78 -8.32
C VAL A 59 0.19 9.32 -7.58
N VAL A 60 0.16 8.13 -6.98
CA VAL A 60 1.33 7.51 -6.33
C VAL A 60 2.45 7.16 -7.31
N HIS A 61 2.14 6.65 -8.51
CA HIS A 61 3.14 6.38 -9.55
C HIS A 61 3.76 7.69 -10.06
N ALA A 62 2.93 8.70 -10.34
CA ALA A 62 3.41 10.02 -10.75
C ALA A 62 4.29 10.69 -9.67
N ILE A 63 3.97 10.50 -8.39
CA ILE A 63 4.81 10.96 -7.28
C ILE A 63 6.12 10.17 -7.25
N GLY A 64 6.08 8.83 -7.40
CA GLY A 64 7.27 7.99 -7.47
C GLY A 64 8.23 8.40 -8.59
N ASP A 65 7.71 8.58 -9.81
CA ASP A 65 8.48 9.03 -10.97
C ASP A 65 9.11 10.42 -10.74
N MET A 66 8.38 11.31 -10.05
CA MET A 66 8.89 12.62 -9.67
C MET A 66 10.04 12.52 -8.65
N PHE A 67 9.93 11.62 -7.67
CA PHE A 67 11.01 11.36 -6.71
C PHE A 67 12.25 10.76 -7.37
N GLU A 68 12.09 9.75 -8.23
CA GLU A 68 13.19 9.16 -9.02
C GLU A 68 13.89 10.21 -9.88
N SER A 69 13.11 11.07 -10.54
CA SER A 69 13.64 12.19 -11.33
C SER A 69 14.45 13.18 -10.49
N LEU A 70 14.01 13.45 -9.25
CA LEU A 70 14.73 14.33 -8.32
C LEU A 70 16.04 13.70 -7.82
N GLU A 71 16.05 12.40 -7.56
CA GLU A 71 17.25 11.65 -7.17
C GLU A 71 18.29 11.63 -8.30
N LEU A 72 17.86 11.42 -9.55
CA LEU A 72 18.75 11.48 -10.72
C LEU A 72 19.40 12.86 -10.89
N ILE A 73 18.64 13.94 -10.70
CA ILE A 73 19.19 15.31 -10.75
C ILE A 73 20.23 15.53 -9.63
N ASN A 74 19.96 15.06 -8.42
CA ASN A 74 20.90 15.16 -7.31
C ASN A 74 22.19 14.37 -7.56
N HIS A 75 22.10 13.18 -8.17
CA HIS A 75 23.27 12.39 -8.54
C HIS A 75 24.11 13.07 -9.64
N LEU A 76 23.48 13.70 -10.63
CA LEU A 76 24.20 14.44 -11.69
C LEU A 76 24.93 15.68 -11.15
N ARG A 77 24.42 16.29 -10.07
CA ARG A 77 24.99 17.50 -9.46
C ARG A 77 26.19 17.24 -8.54
N ILE A 78 26.40 16.00 -8.08
CA ILE A 78 27.52 15.63 -7.20
C ILE A 78 28.77 15.22 -8.01
N VAL A 79 28.61 14.93 -9.30
CA VAL A 79 29.69 14.47 -10.20
C VAL A 79 30.21 15.61 -11.12
N SER A 80 29.74 16.84 -10.93
CA SER A 80 30.15 18.06 -11.64
C SER A 80 30.85 19.05 -10.72
#